data_AF-A0A9P7S1E6-F1
#
_entry.id   AF-A0A9P7S1E6-F1
#
_cell.length_a   1.000
_cell.length_b   1.000
_cell.length_c   1.000
_cell.angle_alpha   90.00
_cell.angle_beta   90.00
_cell.angle_gamma   90.00
#
_symmetry.space_group_name_H-M   'P 1'
#
loop_
_entity.id
_entity.type
_entity.pdbx_description
1 polymer ?
#
loop_
_entity_poly.entity_id
_entity_poly.type
_entity_poly.pdbx_seq_one_letter_code
_entity_poly.pdbx_strand_id
1 'polypeptide(L)'
;MFRKVVLATPEEIAASLEDNQHASPINGTESTKSKSKVAGTFSDPVSRILRNRVQGYLFPYVDPDSSKDPEMDNIFSKYQDELRYICATHTLSNTPGVTLLEAEVVTGTILAKCSQNRWRKDRMFRMKTHASTLVKEVARILSTCPDRDLDDRGQALYTLERAWWAWDFSLKRAVLSGAREGFGGHSFGLIAVDCILKALEELGRMENQTDAK
;
A
#
# COMPACT_ATOMS: atom_id res chain seq x y z
N MET A 1 0.99 26.07 15.24
CA MET A 1 1.14 25.84 16.70
C MET A 1 2.21 24.78 16.90
N PHE A 2 3.42 25.17 17.31
CA PHE A 2 4.53 24.23 17.53
C PHE A 2 4.45 23.62 18.94
N ARG A 3 4.55 22.28 19.04
CA ARG A 3 4.54 21.53 20.30
C ARG A 3 5.95 21.54 20.89
N LYS A 4 6.13 22.08 22.10
CA LYS A 4 7.40 22.03 22.85
C LYS A 4 7.75 20.56 23.16
N VAL A 5 8.98 20.16 22.86
CA VAL A 5 9.59 18.93 23.38
C VAL A 5 10.24 19.27 24.72
N VAL A 6 9.79 18.62 25.80
CA VAL A 6 10.43 18.69 27.12
C VAL A 6 11.39 17.52 27.20
N LEU A 7 12.67 17.80 27.38
CA LEU A 7 13.70 16.78 27.62
C LEU A 7 13.72 16.48 29.12
N ALA A 8 13.60 15.19 29.48
CA ALA A 8 13.73 14.70 30.85
C ALA A 8 15.12 15.01 31.40
N THR A 9 15.20 15.35 32.69
CA THR A 9 16.46 15.69 33.35
C THR A 9 17.24 14.42 33.73
N PRO A 10 18.59 14.49 33.82
CA PRO A 10 19.45 13.33 34.09
C PRO A 10 19.17 12.60 35.42
N GLU A 11 18.43 13.21 36.35
CA GLU A 11 18.10 12.64 37.66
C GLU A 11 16.98 11.59 37.59
N GLU A 12 16.07 11.67 36.60
CA GLU A 12 14.97 10.70 36.45
C GLU A 12 15.44 9.36 35.86
N ILE A 13 16.59 9.35 35.17
CA ILE A 13 17.18 8.15 34.54
C ILE A 13 17.90 7.29 35.60
N ALA A 14 18.41 7.88 36.68
CA ALA A 14 19.18 7.15 37.69
C ALA A 14 18.30 6.31 38.64
N ALA A 15 17.05 6.72 38.88
CA ALA A 15 16.16 6.06 39.85
C ALA A 15 15.49 4.77 39.35
N SER A 16 15.65 4.40 38.07
CA SER A 16 15.00 3.22 37.49
C SER A 16 15.94 2.02 37.28
N LEU A 17 17.17 2.09 37.80
CA LEU A 17 18.23 1.10 37.53
C LEU A 17 18.68 0.25 38.75
N GLU A 18 18.07 0.36 39.93
CA GLU A 18 18.55 -0.38 41.12
C GLU A 18 17.65 -1.50 41.67
N ASP A 19 16.47 -1.77 41.10
CA ASP A 19 15.64 -2.90 41.55
C ASP A 19 15.67 -4.07 40.54
N ASN A 20 16.71 -4.90 40.60
CA ASN A 20 16.60 -6.36 40.44
C ASN A 20 17.97 -7.06 40.50
N GLN A 21 18.42 -7.42 41.70
CA GLN A 21 19.39 -8.50 41.90
C GLN A 21 19.02 -9.32 43.14
N HIS A 22 18.59 -10.57 42.96
CA HIS A 22 19.02 -11.74 43.76
C HIS A 22 18.56 -13.07 43.11
N ALA A 23 19.56 -13.79 42.58
CA ALA A 23 19.84 -15.25 42.47
C ALA A 23 18.70 -16.29 42.28
N SER A 24 18.82 -17.44 41.58
CA SER A 24 19.75 -18.12 40.63
C SER A 24 19.02 -19.46 40.19
N PRO A 25 19.66 -20.51 39.63
CA PRO A 25 19.76 -20.84 38.20
C PRO A 25 19.14 -22.22 37.80
N ILE A 26 19.10 -22.56 36.50
CA ILE A 26 19.60 -23.82 35.88
C ILE A 26 19.04 -24.01 34.43
N ASN A 27 20.00 -24.10 33.50
CA ASN A 27 20.07 -24.79 32.19
C ASN A 27 18.95 -24.69 31.13
N GLY A 28 19.37 -24.26 29.93
CA GLY A 28 19.23 -25.11 28.75
C GLY A 28 18.74 -24.42 27.49
N THR A 29 19.68 -24.24 26.55
CA THR A 29 19.48 -24.04 25.09
C THR A 29 18.90 -22.71 24.61
N GLU A 30 19.82 -21.80 24.33
CA GLU A 30 19.99 -21.09 23.05
C GLU A 30 18.80 -21.14 22.05
N SER A 31 18.17 -19.99 21.84
CA SER A 31 17.99 -19.48 20.47
C SER A 31 17.95 -17.96 20.52
N THR A 32 19.09 -17.39 20.19
CA THR A 32 19.26 -15.96 19.92
C THR A 32 18.55 -15.58 18.61
N LYS A 33 18.04 -14.35 18.57
CA LYS A 33 17.84 -13.51 17.38
C LYS A 33 16.99 -14.07 16.23
N SER A 34 15.78 -13.52 16.11
CA SER A 34 15.32 -13.02 14.80
C SER A 34 14.40 -11.82 14.98
N LYS A 35 15.00 -10.64 15.19
CA LYS A 35 14.39 -9.41 14.67
C LYS A 35 14.59 -9.49 13.16
N SER A 36 13.67 -10.15 12.47
CA SER A 36 13.56 -10.11 11.02
C SER A 36 13.32 -8.67 10.62
N LYS A 37 14.41 -7.94 10.38
CA LYS A 37 14.43 -6.72 9.58
C LYS A 37 13.76 -7.11 8.27
N VAL A 38 12.55 -6.61 8.03
CA VAL A 38 11.76 -6.83 6.80
C VAL A 38 12.72 -6.68 5.62
N ALA A 39 13.14 -7.81 5.06
CA ALA A 39 14.24 -7.87 4.12
C ALA A 39 13.76 -7.24 2.81
N GLY A 40 14.18 -6.00 2.56
CA GLY A 40 14.14 -5.29 1.28
C GLY A 40 12.80 -5.32 0.54
N THR A 41 11.95 -4.32 0.79
CA THR A 41 10.64 -4.11 0.15
C THR A 41 10.68 -3.79 -1.34
N PHE A 42 11.80 -4.05 -2.01
CA PHE A 42 12.01 -3.83 -3.44
C PHE A 42 12.91 -4.91 -4.08
N SER A 43 13.02 -6.08 -3.44
CA SER A 43 13.81 -7.21 -3.97
C SER A 43 13.18 -7.82 -5.24
N ASP A 44 11.88 -7.61 -5.44
CA ASP A 44 11.19 -8.18 -6.59
C ASP A 44 11.64 -7.52 -7.91
N PRO A 45 11.58 -8.27 -9.04
CA PRO A 45 12.04 -7.77 -10.33
C PRO A 45 11.33 -6.49 -10.80
N VAL A 46 10.04 -6.33 -10.48
CA VAL A 46 9.23 -5.18 -10.91
C VAL A 46 9.73 -3.93 -10.19
N SER A 47 9.86 -4.00 -8.86
CA SER A 47 10.42 -2.94 -8.04
C SER A 47 11.81 -2.50 -8.51
N ARG A 48 12.69 -3.44 -8.86
CA ARG A 48 14.05 -3.11 -9.32
C ARG A 48 14.04 -2.35 -10.65
N ILE A 49 13.20 -2.76 -11.59
CA ILE A 49 13.09 -2.09 -12.90
C ILE A 49 12.46 -0.71 -12.73
N LEU A 50 11.36 -0.62 -11.99
CA LEU A 50 10.67 0.64 -11.75
C LEU A 50 11.57 1.63 -11.01
N ARG A 51 12.28 1.19 -9.96
CA ARG A 51 13.20 2.03 -9.19
C ARG A 51 14.18 2.79 -10.08
N ASN A 52 14.83 2.10 -11.03
CA ASN A 52 15.79 2.74 -11.92
C ASN A 52 15.17 3.87 -12.76
N ARG A 53 13.88 3.71 -13.14
CA ARG A 53 13.13 4.74 -13.87
C ARG A 53 12.67 5.86 -12.96
N VAL A 54 12.09 5.53 -11.81
CA VAL A 54 11.59 6.50 -10.83
C VAL A 54 12.71 7.40 -10.30
N GLN A 55 13.88 6.83 -10.00
CA GLN A 55 15.05 7.58 -9.51
C GLN A 55 15.59 8.59 -10.53
N GLY A 56 15.37 8.37 -11.83
CA GLY A 56 15.75 9.34 -12.85
C GLY A 56 14.96 10.65 -12.76
N TYR A 57 13.75 10.62 -12.20
CA TYR A 57 12.85 11.77 -12.11
C TYR A 57 12.77 12.37 -10.70
N LEU A 58 12.89 11.56 -9.65
CA LEU A 58 12.80 12.01 -8.27
C LEU A 58 14.20 12.30 -7.71
N PHE A 59 14.68 13.55 -7.85
CA PHE A 59 15.94 13.99 -7.24
C PHE A 59 15.73 15.18 -6.29
N PRO A 60 16.25 15.13 -5.04
CA PRO A 60 16.93 14.00 -4.41
C PRO A 60 15.97 12.85 -4.10
N TYR A 61 16.35 11.61 -4.45
CA TYR A 61 15.54 10.43 -4.17
C TYR A 61 15.51 10.18 -2.66
N VAL A 62 14.32 10.25 -2.07
CA VAL A 62 14.08 9.84 -0.69
C VAL A 62 13.48 8.44 -0.72
N ASP A 63 14.18 7.47 -0.11
CA ASP A 63 13.65 6.12 -0.02
C ASP A 63 12.36 6.12 0.82
N PRO A 64 11.27 5.49 0.37
CA PRO A 64 10.01 5.52 1.11
C PRO A 64 10.14 4.79 2.46
N ASP A 65 10.37 5.52 3.55
CA ASP A 65 10.09 5.01 4.90
C ASP A 65 8.58 5.15 5.18
N SER A 66 7.78 4.46 4.37
CA SER A 66 6.31 4.51 4.37
C SER A 66 5.68 3.99 5.67
N SER A 67 6.48 3.50 6.63
CA SER A 67 5.99 3.07 7.94
C SER A 67 5.39 4.21 8.79
N LYS A 68 5.48 5.46 8.30
CA LYS A 68 5.06 6.68 9.02
C LYS A 68 4.24 7.66 8.18
N ASP A 69 3.76 7.33 6.97
CA ASP A 69 2.86 8.22 6.23
C ASP A 69 1.39 7.95 6.66
N PRO A 70 0.81 8.76 7.56
CA PRO A 70 -0.56 8.56 8.02
C PRO A 70 -1.59 8.76 6.90
N GLU A 71 -1.24 9.47 5.83
CA GLU A 71 -2.12 9.65 4.69
C GLU A 71 -2.23 8.36 3.89
N MET A 72 -1.10 7.69 3.62
CA MET A 72 -1.09 6.41 2.91
C MET A 72 -1.84 5.32 3.69
N ASP A 73 -1.65 5.26 5.01
CA ASP A 73 -2.43 4.38 5.88
C ASP A 73 -3.93 4.62 5.75
N ASN A 74 -4.37 5.88 5.72
CA ASN A 74 -5.78 6.24 5.57
C ASN A 74 -6.34 5.86 4.18
N ILE A 75 -5.58 6.12 3.12
CA ILE A 75 -5.97 5.74 1.75
C ILE A 75 -6.13 4.22 1.65
N PHE A 76 -5.14 3.47 2.14
CA PHE A 76 -5.19 2.02 2.13
C PHE A 76 -6.32 1.46 3.00
N SER A 77 -6.55 2.02 4.19
CA SER A 77 -7.64 1.60 5.07
C SER A 77 -9.00 1.77 4.39
N LYS A 78 -9.25 2.92 3.76
CA LYS A 78 -10.49 3.17 2.99
C LYS A 78 -10.63 2.22 1.81
N TYR A 79 -9.55 2.00 1.08
CA TYR A 79 -9.52 1.04 -0.01
C TYR A 79 -9.86 -0.38 0.46
N GLN A 80 -9.24 -0.80 1.55
CA GLN A 80 -9.42 -2.12 2.13
C GLN A 80 -10.87 -2.33 2.61
N ASP A 81 -11.45 -1.34 3.28
CA ASP A 81 -12.84 -1.40 3.76
C ASP A 81 -13.83 -1.48 2.59
N GLU A 82 -13.64 -0.67 1.54
CA GLU A 82 -14.50 -0.71 0.35
C GLU A 82 -14.33 -2.03 -0.43
N LEU A 83 -13.10 -2.54 -0.54
CA LEU A 83 -12.84 -3.84 -1.17
C LEU A 83 -13.54 -4.98 -0.41
N ARG A 84 -13.49 -4.97 0.92
CA ARG A 84 -14.24 -5.93 1.76
C ARG A 84 -15.74 -5.81 1.56
N TYR A 85 -16.24 -4.58 1.50
CA TYR A 85 -17.65 -4.32 1.23
C TYR A 85 -18.07 -4.90 -0.13
N ILE A 86 -17.26 -4.74 -1.17
CA ILE A 86 -17.48 -5.35 -2.49
C ILE A 86 -17.49 -6.89 -2.38
N CYS A 87 -16.52 -7.48 -1.69
CA CYS A 87 -16.43 -8.92 -1.50
C CYS A 87 -17.65 -9.51 -0.78
N ALA A 88 -18.15 -8.82 0.24
CA ALA A 88 -19.32 -9.24 1.00
C ALA A 88 -20.63 -9.03 0.22
N THR A 89 -20.72 -7.97 -0.58
CA THR A 89 -21.96 -7.60 -1.30
C THR A 89 -22.22 -8.49 -2.51
N HIS A 90 -21.16 -8.92 -3.21
CA HIS A 90 -21.28 -9.62 -4.49
C HIS A 90 -21.04 -11.13 -4.42
N THR A 91 -20.89 -11.69 -3.22
CA THR A 91 -20.86 -13.14 -3.01
C THR A 91 -22.15 -13.80 -3.51
N LEU A 92 -22.05 -14.99 -4.08
CA LEU A 92 -23.22 -15.82 -4.47
C LEU A 92 -23.63 -16.79 -3.37
N SER A 93 -22.83 -16.90 -2.31
CA SER A 93 -23.11 -17.78 -1.18
C SER A 93 -24.05 -17.10 -0.20
N ASN A 94 -25.05 -17.84 0.28
CA ASN A 94 -25.87 -17.42 1.41
C ASN A 94 -25.29 -17.88 2.75
N THR A 95 -24.16 -18.59 2.74
CA THR A 95 -23.49 -19.05 3.96
C THR A 95 -22.87 -17.85 4.69
N PRO A 96 -23.20 -17.64 5.98
CA PRO A 96 -22.60 -16.57 6.77
C PRO A 96 -21.08 -16.64 6.75
N GLY A 97 -20.43 -15.49 6.57
CA GLY A 97 -18.97 -15.38 6.55
C GLY A 97 -18.30 -15.75 5.22
N VAL A 98 -19.03 -16.24 4.22
CA VAL A 98 -18.46 -16.52 2.88
C VAL A 98 -18.52 -15.26 2.02
N THR A 99 -17.35 -14.67 1.78
CA THR A 99 -17.17 -13.52 0.90
C THR A 99 -16.32 -13.89 -0.31
N LEU A 100 -16.30 -13.03 -1.33
CA LEU A 100 -15.39 -13.20 -2.46
C LEU A 100 -13.93 -12.99 -2.04
N LEU A 101 -13.02 -13.68 -2.71
CA LEU A 101 -11.60 -13.44 -2.59
C LEU A 101 -11.20 -12.13 -3.29
N GLU A 102 -10.10 -11.51 -2.83
CA GLU A 102 -9.51 -10.35 -3.50
C GLU A 102 -9.25 -10.64 -4.99
N ALA A 103 -8.66 -11.80 -5.28
CA ALA A 103 -8.37 -12.23 -6.65
C ALA A 103 -9.63 -12.36 -7.52
N GLU A 104 -10.76 -12.76 -6.94
CA GLU A 104 -12.05 -12.84 -7.66
C GLU A 104 -12.52 -11.44 -8.08
N VAL A 105 -12.45 -10.48 -7.16
CA VAL A 105 -12.82 -9.09 -7.45
C VAL A 105 -11.88 -8.46 -8.47
N VAL A 106 -10.56 -8.65 -8.31
CA VAL A 106 -9.53 -8.11 -9.21
C VAL A 106 -9.65 -8.68 -10.63
N THR A 107 -9.83 -9.99 -10.77
CA THR A 107 -10.04 -10.62 -12.08
C THR A 107 -11.43 -10.35 -12.64
N GLY A 108 -12.35 -9.86 -11.81
CA GLY A 108 -13.73 -9.62 -12.19
C GLY A 108 -14.52 -10.92 -12.38
N THR A 109 -14.14 -12.01 -11.70
CA THR A 109 -14.75 -13.33 -11.82
C THR A 109 -15.25 -13.85 -10.48
N ILE A 110 -16.39 -14.55 -10.48
CA ILE A 110 -16.89 -15.25 -9.30
C ILE A 110 -16.79 -16.75 -9.56
N LEU A 111 -15.94 -17.44 -8.80
CA LEU A 111 -15.64 -18.86 -8.94
C LEU A 111 -16.68 -19.75 -8.27
N ALA A 112 -17.48 -19.19 -7.35
CA ALA A 112 -18.55 -19.91 -6.68
C ALA A 112 -19.50 -20.58 -7.70
N LYS A 113 -19.74 -21.88 -7.51
CA LYS A 113 -20.68 -22.64 -8.34
C LYS A 113 -22.11 -22.14 -8.11
N CYS A 114 -22.83 -21.89 -9.19
CA CYS A 114 -24.22 -21.46 -9.16
C CYS A 114 -24.98 -22.09 -10.34
N SER A 115 -26.18 -22.62 -10.08
CA SER A 115 -27.07 -23.18 -11.10
C SER A 115 -27.66 -22.10 -12.02
N GLN A 116 -27.79 -20.87 -11.53
CA GLN A 116 -28.38 -19.75 -12.27
C GLN A 116 -27.31 -18.89 -12.96
N ASN A 117 -26.87 -19.29 -14.15
CA ASN A 117 -25.81 -18.60 -14.91
C ASN A 117 -26.12 -17.12 -15.19
N ARG A 118 -27.38 -16.77 -15.47
CA ARG A 118 -27.81 -15.38 -15.68
C ARG A 118 -27.55 -14.53 -14.44
N TRP A 119 -27.87 -15.05 -13.25
CA TRP A 119 -27.67 -14.35 -12.00
C TRP A 119 -26.19 -14.14 -11.69
N ARG A 120 -25.34 -15.14 -11.93
CA ARG A 120 -23.88 -14.98 -11.82
C ARG A 120 -23.34 -13.90 -12.74
N LYS A 121 -23.78 -13.85 -14.00
CA LYS A 121 -23.35 -12.81 -14.96
C LYS A 121 -23.73 -11.40 -14.50
N ASP A 122 -24.96 -11.21 -14.03
CA ASP A 122 -25.42 -9.93 -13.49
C ASP A 122 -24.59 -9.50 -12.27
N ARG A 123 -24.34 -10.43 -11.34
CA ARG A 123 -23.49 -10.19 -10.17
C ARG A 123 -22.07 -9.82 -10.55
N MET A 124 -21.43 -10.55 -11.47
CA MET A 124 -20.10 -10.23 -11.98
C MET A 124 -20.07 -8.83 -12.63
N PHE A 125 -21.10 -8.47 -13.40
CA PHE A 125 -21.17 -7.15 -14.03
C PHE A 125 -21.18 -6.03 -12.97
N ARG A 126 -22.07 -6.13 -11.97
CA ARG A 126 -22.18 -5.14 -10.88
C ARG A 126 -20.91 -5.07 -10.03
N MET A 127 -20.31 -6.21 -9.73
CA MET A 127 -19.04 -6.30 -9.02
C MET A 127 -17.93 -5.57 -9.77
N LYS A 128 -17.79 -5.81 -11.09
CA LYS A 128 -16.81 -5.12 -11.94
C LYS A 128 -17.04 -3.61 -11.96
N THR A 129 -18.29 -3.15 -12.01
CA THR A 129 -18.60 -1.72 -11.94
C THR A 129 -18.14 -1.11 -10.62
N HIS A 130 -18.49 -1.72 -9.48
CA HIS A 130 -18.03 -1.24 -8.16
C HIS A 130 -16.51 -1.24 -8.05
N ALA A 131 -15.85 -2.34 -8.44
CA ALA A 131 -14.40 -2.45 -8.39
C ALA A 131 -13.71 -1.40 -9.29
N SER A 132 -14.25 -1.14 -10.49
CA SER A 132 -13.73 -0.10 -11.37
C SER A 132 -13.86 1.29 -10.78
N THR A 133 -14.98 1.60 -10.11
CA THR A 133 -15.15 2.87 -9.40
C THR A 133 -14.14 3.01 -8.26
N LEU A 134 -13.95 1.96 -7.46
CA LEU A 134 -12.95 1.95 -6.37
C LEU A 134 -11.53 2.21 -6.90
N VAL A 135 -11.13 1.51 -7.97
CA VAL A 135 -9.80 1.70 -8.59
C VAL A 135 -9.61 3.14 -9.08
N LYS A 136 -10.62 3.70 -9.77
CA LYS A 136 -10.56 5.08 -10.26
C LYS A 136 -10.45 6.09 -9.12
N GLU A 137 -11.17 5.87 -8.02
CA GLU A 137 -11.13 6.77 -6.88
C GLU A 137 -9.76 6.76 -6.19
N VAL A 138 -9.18 5.57 -5.97
CA VAL A 138 -7.83 5.47 -5.40
C VAL A 138 -6.79 6.10 -6.34
N ALA A 139 -6.85 5.78 -7.63
CA ALA A 139 -5.93 6.35 -8.62
C ALA A 139 -6.04 7.89 -8.66
N ARG A 140 -7.26 8.43 -8.58
CA ARG A 140 -7.51 9.88 -8.51
C ARG A 140 -6.89 10.48 -7.25
N ILE A 141 -7.04 9.85 -6.09
CA ILE A 141 -6.45 10.33 -4.83
C ILE A 141 -4.92 10.34 -4.93
N LEU A 142 -4.30 9.31 -5.50
CA LEU A 142 -2.85 9.24 -5.68
C LEU A 142 -2.31 10.26 -6.68
N SER A 143 -3.14 10.69 -7.64
CA SER A 143 -2.72 11.54 -8.77
C SER A 143 -3.21 12.98 -8.66
N THR A 144 -3.89 13.37 -7.59
CA THR A 144 -4.41 14.73 -7.42
C THR A 144 -3.66 15.41 -6.29
N CYS A 145 -2.84 16.41 -6.62
CA CYS A 145 -2.20 17.21 -5.58
C CYS A 145 -3.25 18.11 -4.90
N PRO A 146 -3.27 18.24 -3.56
CA PRO A 146 -4.11 19.22 -2.88
C PRO A 146 -3.74 20.67 -3.24
N ASP A 147 -2.48 20.90 -3.58
CA ASP A 147 -1.98 22.19 -4.05
C ASP A 147 -2.30 22.36 -5.54
N ARG A 148 -2.99 23.45 -5.88
CA ARG A 148 -3.63 23.64 -7.20
C ARG A 148 -2.72 24.29 -8.24
N ASP A 149 -1.50 24.64 -7.86
CA ASP A 149 -0.61 25.46 -8.67
C ASP A 149 0.49 24.66 -9.41
N LEU A 150 0.40 23.31 -9.40
CA LEU A 150 1.34 22.48 -10.16
C LEU A 150 1.04 22.54 -11.67
N ASP A 151 2.09 22.74 -12.46
CA ASP A 151 2.04 22.52 -13.90
C ASP A 151 1.94 21.02 -14.23
N ASP A 152 1.71 20.67 -15.49
CA ASP A 152 1.52 19.27 -15.91
C ASP A 152 2.73 18.39 -15.50
N ARG A 153 3.95 18.92 -15.59
CA ARG A 153 5.17 18.20 -15.17
C ARG A 153 5.20 18.00 -13.65
N GLY A 154 4.91 19.03 -12.87
CA GLY A 154 4.82 18.96 -11.41
C GLY A 154 3.77 17.97 -10.96
N GLN A 155 2.60 17.95 -11.62
CA GLN A 155 1.53 17.00 -11.32
C GLN A 155 1.94 15.54 -11.64
N ALA A 156 2.69 15.33 -12.72
CA ALA A 156 3.22 14.01 -13.06
C ALA A 156 4.30 13.55 -12.08
N LEU A 157 5.20 14.43 -11.64
CA LEU A 157 6.20 14.14 -10.60
C LEU A 157 5.55 13.82 -9.25
N TYR A 158 4.55 14.60 -8.83
CA TYR A 158 3.77 14.34 -7.62
C TYR A 158 3.11 12.96 -7.66
N THR A 159 2.45 12.65 -8.78
CA THR A 159 1.81 11.34 -8.98
C THR A 159 2.84 10.21 -8.91
N LEU A 160 4.00 10.39 -9.53
CA LEU A 160 5.08 9.41 -9.52
C LEU A 160 5.58 9.14 -8.10
N GLU A 161 5.82 10.18 -7.31
CA GLU A 161 6.26 10.06 -5.91
C GLU A 161 5.22 9.36 -5.06
N ARG A 162 3.96 9.84 -5.09
CA ARG A 162 2.86 9.25 -4.30
C ARG A 162 2.59 7.80 -4.67
N ALA A 163 2.59 7.48 -5.96
CA ALA A 163 2.37 6.12 -6.43
C ALA A 163 3.56 5.20 -6.09
N TRP A 164 4.79 5.71 -6.10
CA TRP A 164 5.96 4.97 -5.64
C TRP A 164 5.88 4.61 -4.14
N TRP A 165 5.43 5.55 -3.31
CA TRP A 165 5.19 5.28 -1.89
C TRP A 165 4.05 4.29 -1.69
N ALA A 166 2.98 4.40 -2.47
CA ALA A 166 1.86 3.46 -2.44
C ALA A 166 2.31 2.04 -2.82
N TRP A 167 3.21 1.91 -3.79
CA TRP A 167 3.78 0.62 -4.20
C TRP A 167 4.60 -0.03 -3.08
N ASP A 168 5.56 0.68 -2.50
CA ASP A 168 6.34 0.18 -1.35
C ASP A 168 5.44 -0.19 -0.16
N PHE A 169 4.47 0.67 0.15
CA PHE A 169 3.49 0.43 1.20
C PHE A 169 2.69 -0.86 0.92
N SER A 170 2.25 -1.06 -0.33
CA SER A 170 1.52 -2.26 -0.75
C SER A 170 2.32 -3.55 -0.53
N LEU A 171 3.62 -3.53 -0.84
CA LEU A 171 4.51 -4.68 -0.67
C LEU A 171 4.71 -5.01 0.81
N LYS A 172 4.85 -3.98 1.67
CA LYS A 172 4.92 -4.15 3.12
C LYS A 172 3.65 -4.79 3.68
N ARG A 173 2.47 -4.34 3.21
CA ARG A 173 1.18 -4.89 3.65
C ARG A 173 0.95 -6.31 3.14
N ALA A 174 1.29 -6.60 1.89
CA ALA A 174 1.09 -7.91 1.27
C ALA A 174 1.84 -9.06 1.99
N VAL A 175 2.92 -8.78 2.70
CA VAL A 175 3.71 -9.79 3.44
C VAL A 175 3.18 -10.01 4.88
N LEU A 176 2.24 -9.18 5.36
CA LEU A 176 1.68 -9.34 6.71
C LEU A 176 0.80 -10.59 6.79
N SER A 177 1.10 -11.47 7.75
CA SER A 177 0.50 -12.80 7.90
C SER A 177 -0.94 -12.83 8.47
N GLY A 178 -1.68 -11.72 8.38
CA GLY A 178 -3.03 -11.61 8.90
C GLY A 178 -4.04 -11.45 7.78
N ALA A 179 -5.13 -12.23 7.83
CA ALA A 179 -6.22 -12.12 6.86
C ALA A 179 -6.84 -10.71 6.82
N ARG A 180 -6.69 -9.92 7.90
CA ARG A 180 -7.14 -8.54 7.93
C ARG A 180 -6.05 -7.56 7.49
N GLU A 181 -4.81 -7.83 7.86
CA GLU A 181 -3.69 -6.90 7.70
C GLU A 181 -3.10 -6.92 6.29
N GLY A 182 -3.08 -8.10 5.63
CA GLY A 182 -2.54 -8.27 4.27
C GLY A 182 -3.56 -8.14 3.14
N PHE A 183 -4.85 -8.26 3.45
CA PHE A 183 -5.92 -8.21 2.44
C PHE A 183 -5.96 -6.87 1.71
N GLY A 184 -6.03 -6.92 0.38
CA GLY A 184 -5.99 -5.74 -0.48
C GLY A 184 -4.58 -5.22 -0.75
N GLY A 185 -3.54 -5.75 -0.11
CA GLY A 185 -2.16 -5.32 -0.33
C GLY A 185 -1.73 -5.51 -1.79
N HIS A 186 -2.00 -6.70 -2.36
CA HIS A 186 -1.61 -7.00 -3.74
C HIS A 186 -2.39 -6.14 -4.74
N SER A 187 -3.71 -6.06 -4.59
CA SER A 187 -4.57 -5.31 -5.50
C SER A 187 -4.36 -3.80 -5.41
N PHE A 188 -4.05 -3.27 -4.22
CA PHE A 188 -3.64 -1.87 -4.06
C PHE A 188 -2.32 -1.59 -4.79
N GLY A 189 -1.36 -2.50 -4.70
CA GLY A 189 -0.09 -2.41 -5.42
C GLY A 189 -0.27 -2.33 -6.94
N LEU A 190 -1.23 -3.06 -7.51
CA LEU A 190 -1.55 -2.96 -8.95
C LEU A 190 -2.03 -1.56 -9.34
N ILE A 191 -2.81 -0.89 -8.49
CA ILE A 191 -3.26 0.49 -8.72
C ILE A 191 -2.05 1.45 -8.66
N ALA A 192 -1.17 1.25 -7.68
CA ALA A 192 0.06 2.04 -7.57
C ALA A 192 0.94 1.90 -8.82
N VAL A 193 1.12 0.68 -9.34
CA VAL A 193 1.89 0.45 -10.57
C VAL A 193 1.24 1.13 -11.77
N ASP A 194 -0.09 1.05 -11.93
CA ASP A 194 -0.81 1.76 -13.00
C ASP A 194 -0.54 3.28 -12.95
N CYS A 195 -0.60 3.88 -11.76
CA CYS A 195 -0.27 5.29 -11.57
C CYS A 195 1.21 5.61 -11.89
N ILE A 196 2.16 4.77 -11.46
CA ILE A 196 3.59 4.94 -11.76
C ILE A 196 3.81 4.94 -13.28
N LEU A 197 3.25 3.94 -13.99
CA LEU A 197 3.44 3.79 -15.42
C LEU A 197 2.87 4.99 -16.19
N LYS A 198 1.67 5.47 -15.83
CA LYS A 198 1.06 6.66 -16.42
C LYS A 198 1.89 7.92 -16.18
N ALA A 199 2.40 8.10 -14.97
CA ALA A 199 3.25 9.24 -14.65
C ALA A 199 4.57 9.22 -15.43
N LEU A 200 5.22 8.05 -15.54
CA LEU A 200 6.44 7.89 -16.35
C LEU A 200 6.19 8.13 -17.84
N GLU A 201 5.06 7.66 -18.37
CA GLU A 201 4.67 7.90 -19.77
C GLU A 201 4.49 9.40 -20.04
N GLU A 202 3.80 10.11 -19.15
CA GLU A 202 3.59 11.56 -19.28
C GLU A 202 4.90 12.35 -19.20
N LEU A 203 5.77 12.01 -18.23
CA LEU A 203 7.08 12.65 -18.09
C LEU A 203 7.97 12.41 -19.31
N GLY A 204 8.00 11.18 -19.83
CA GLY A 204 8.75 10.85 -21.03
C GLY A 204 8.20 11.55 -22.28
N ARG A 205 6.88 11.74 -22.37
CA ARG A 205 6.25 12.50 -23.45
C ARG A 205 6.69 13.97 -23.44
N MET A 206 6.78 14.58 -22.26
CA MET A 206 7.20 15.98 -22.11
C MET A 206 8.67 16.19 -22.50
N GLU A 207 9.56 15.27 -22.12
CA GLU A 207 11.00 15.38 -22.43
C GLU A 207 11.28 15.32 -23.94
N ASN A 208 10.59 14.43 -24.63
CA ASN A 208 10.69 14.33 -26.09
C ASN A 208 10.15 15.58 -26.82
N GLN A 209 9.28 16.38 -26.18
CA GLN A 209 8.77 17.63 -26.75
C GLN A 209 9.71 18.81 -26.50
N THR A 210 10.49 18.80 -25.41
CA THR A 210 11.50 19.83 -25.12
C THR A 210 12.73 19.70 -26.02
N ASP A 211 13.14 18.49 -26.40
CA ASP A 211 14.32 18.27 -27.26
C ASP A 211 14.08 18.59 -28.76
N ALA A 212 12.81 18.79 -29.15
CA ALA A 212 12.42 19.08 -30.54
C ALA A 212 12.24 20.59 -30.83
N LYS A 213 12.51 21.47 -29.87
CA LYS A 213 12.46 22.93 -30.00
C LYS A 213 13.85 23.55 -29.92
#